data_AF-S2IY83-F1
#
_entry.id   AF-S2IY83-F1
#
_cell.length_a   1.000
_cell.length_b   1.000
_cell.length_c   1.000
_cell.angle_alpha   90.00
_cell.angle_beta   90.00
_cell.angle_gamma   90.00
#
_symmetry.space_group_name_H-M   'P 1'
#
loop_
_entity.id
_entity.type
_entity.pdbx_description
1 polymer ?
#
loop_
_entity_poly.entity_id
_entity_poly.type
_entity_poly.pdbx_seq_one_letter_code
_entity_poly.pdbx_strand_id
1 'polypeptide(L)'
;MISKEEASCIFYCKQYNEENVKVCLLNVETSPDVTLCYVNNPYEPMLVCNHRVFGAPAFYKLYKTKEELTEVIPSKNTNNIILENGSQVVDFINYIFRPKEECFSDPRYQLLSVYDKDILSIIWKYSHIFDKKTPLGFSQWLNSQKVDLISTEPERKSIKVKEKEIKLRSRQLYVLDNKYYGKFEVGD
;
A
#
# COMPACT_ATOMS: atom_id res chain seq x y z
N MET A 1 -2.68 0.58 -10.81
CA MET A 1 -3.96 1.27 -11.06
C MET A 1 -3.59 2.57 -11.76
N ILE A 2 -4.26 2.93 -12.86
CA ILE A 2 -4.02 4.21 -13.53
C ILE A 2 -4.66 5.35 -12.76
N SER A 3 -4.20 6.57 -13.00
CA SER A 3 -4.73 7.76 -12.35
C SER A 3 -6.00 8.27 -13.01
N LYS A 4 -6.74 9.15 -12.34
CA LYS A 4 -7.93 9.82 -12.87
C LYS A 4 -7.60 10.64 -14.12
N GLU A 5 -6.43 11.27 -14.14
CA GLU A 5 -5.86 12.01 -15.27
C GLU A 5 -5.65 11.07 -16.47
N GLU A 6 -4.97 9.96 -16.24
CA GLU A 6 -4.70 8.95 -17.29
C GLU A 6 -5.99 8.33 -17.82
N ALA A 7 -6.92 7.98 -16.93
CA ALA A 7 -8.23 7.47 -17.27
C ALA A 7 -9.06 8.47 -18.09
N SER A 8 -8.98 9.77 -17.75
CA SER A 8 -9.70 10.82 -18.51
C SER A 8 -9.20 10.91 -19.95
N CYS A 9 -7.88 10.80 -20.17
CA CYS A 9 -7.31 10.78 -21.51
C CYS A 9 -7.71 9.53 -22.29
N ILE A 10 -7.73 8.35 -21.64
CA ILE A 10 -8.19 7.10 -22.27
C ILE A 10 -9.66 7.22 -22.70
N PHE A 11 -10.53 7.76 -21.83
CA PHE A 11 -11.96 7.94 -22.11
C PHE A 11 -12.21 8.81 -23.35
N TYR A 12 -11.45 9.89 -23.51
CA TYR A 12 -11.53 10.78 -24.69
C TYR A 12 -10.62 10.36 -25.84
N CYS A 13 -9.99 9.19 -25.75
CA CYS A 13 -9.05 8.67 -26.76
C CYS A 13 -7.92 9.67 -27.11
N LYS A 14 -7.39 10.36 -26.10
CA LYS A 14 -6.27 11.31 -26.23
C LYS A 14 -4.97 10.71 -25.70
N GLN A 15 -3.85 11.11 -26.29
CA GLN A 15 -2.54 10.79 -25.76
C GLN A 15 -2.33 11.49 -24.42
N TYR A 16 -1.73 10.78 -23.46
CA TYR A 16 -1.42 11.34 -22.15
C TYR A 16 -0.33 12.41 -22.23
N ASN A 17 -0.70 13.67 -21.98
CA ASN A 17 0.17 14.82 -21.79
C ASN A 17 -0.56 15.90 -20.96
N GLU A 18 0.16 16.89 -20.42
CA GLU A 18 -0.40 17.87 -19.47
C GLU A 18 -1.54 18.71 -20.06
N GLU A 19 -1.47 19.04 -21.35
CA GLU A 19 -2.48 19.84 -22.04
C GLU A 19 -3.78 19.03 -22.21
N ASN A 20 -3.67 17.81 -22.71
CA ASN A 20 -4.80 16.91 -22.89
C ASN A 20 -5.45 16.53 -21.56
N VAL A 21 -4.66 16.32 -20.50
CA VAL A 21 -5.20 16.03 -19.16
C VAL A 21 -6.11 17.16 -18.69
N LYS A 22 -5.67 18.42 -18.80
CA LYS A 22 -6.47 19.59 -18.39
C LYS A 22 -7.80 19.65 -19.14
N VAL A 23 -7.77 19.47 -20.46
CA VAL A 23 -8.98 19.49 -21.30
C VAL A 23 -9.92 18.32 -20.96
N CYS A 24 -9.37 17.11 -20.83
CA CYS A 24 -10.14 15.91 -20.55
C CYS A 24 -10.83 15.97 -19.18
N LEU A 25 -10.11 16.41 -18.14
CA LEU A 25 -10.69 16.58 -16.80
C LEU A 25 -11.76 17.66 -16.76
N LEU A 26 -11.50 18.82 -17.38
CA LEU A 26 -12.48 19.89 -17.47
C LEU A 26 -13.80 19.41 -18.10
N ASN A 27 -13.72 18.60 -19.17
CA ASN A 27 -14.90 18.06 -19.83
C ASN A 27 -15.70 17.11 -18.91
N VAL A 28 -15.04 16.34 -18.04
CA VAL A 28 -15.71 15.52 -17.03
C VAL A 28 -16.39 16.42 -15.98
N GLU A 29 -15.68 17.42 -15.47
CA GLU A 29 -16.17 18.33 -14.41
C GLU A 29 -17.31 19.25 -14.88
N THR A 30 -17.36 19.55 -16.18
CA THR A 30 -18.45 20.32 -16.79
C THR A 30 -19.81 19.63 -16.64
N SER A 31 -19.82 18.31 -16.40
CA SER A 31 -21.04 17.53 -16.21
C SER A 31 -21.19 17.13 -14.73
N PRO A 32 -21.89 17.94 -13.89
CA PRO A 32 -21.84 17.81 -12.43
C PRO A 32 -22.45 16.50 -11.89
N ASP A 33 -23.31 15.85 -12.67
CA ASP A 33 -24.02 14.63 -12.25
C ASP A 33 -23.33 13.33 -12.63
N VAL A 34 -22.18 13.38 -13.31
CA VAL A 34 -21.44 12.18 -13.73
C VAL A 34 -20.04 12.17 -13.17
N THR A 35 -19.56 10.97 -12.86
CA THR A 35 -18.19 10.74 -12.40
C THR A 35 -17.52 9.67 -13.25
N LEU A 36 -16.23 9.87 -13.49
CA LEU A 36 -15.37 8.90 -14.17
C LEU A 36 -15.03 7.75 -13.22
N CYS A 37 -15.38 6.52 -13.62
CA CYS A 37 -15.20 5.31 -12.82
C CYS A 37 -14.91 4.09 -13.70
N TYR A 38 -14.72 2.93 -13.07
CA TYR A 38 -14.56 1.62 -13.72
C TYR A 38 -15.20 0.51 -12.89
N VAL A 39 -15.39 -0.67 -13.47
CA VAL A 39 -15.97 -1.84 -12.76
C VAL A 39 -14.88 -2.87 -12.49
N ASN A 40 -14.37 -3.49 -13.55
CA ASN A 40 -13.37 -4.57 -13.47
C ASN A 40 -12.01 -4.16 -14.06
N ASN A 41 -12.02 -3.45 -15.19
CA ASN A 41 -10.82 -3.06 -15.90
C ASN A 41 -10.57 -1.55 -15.75
N PRO A 42 -9.47 -1.11 -15.10
CA PRO A 42 -9.15 0.31 -14.97
C PRO A 42 -8.75 0.96 -16.30
N TYR A 43 -8.54 0.20 -17.39
CA TYR A 43 -8.30 0.74 -18.73
C TYR A 43 -9.58 0.88 -19.56
N GLU A 44 -10.74 0.60 -18.98
CA GLU A 44 -12.07 0.78 -19.59
C GLU A 44 -12.87 1.83 -18.77
N PRO A 45 -12.47 3.11 -18.82
CA PRO A 45 -13.15 4.16 -18.08
C PRO A 45 -14.57 4.39 -18.59
N MET A 46 -15.48 4.72 -17.68
CA MET A 46 -16.87 5.05 -17.97
C MET A 46 -17.34 6.27 -17.19
N LEU A 47 -18.21 7.08 -17.79
CA LEU A 47 -18.96 8.12 -17.11
C LEU A 47 -20.29 7.54 -16.61
N VAL A 48 -20.48 7.57 -15.29
CA VAL A 48 -21.69 7.06 -14.65
C VAL A 48 -22.26 8.13 -13.75
N CYS A 49 -23.58 8.21 -13.69
CA CYS A 49 -24.22 9.19 -12.82
C CYS A 49 -23.91 8.93 -11.34
N ASN A 50 -23.71 10.00 -10.60
CA ASN A 50 -23.31 9.96 -9.18
C ASN A 50 -24.27 9.08 -8.36
N HIS A 51 -25.58 9.20 -8.60
CA HIS A 51 -26.60 8.37 -7.96
C HIS A 51 -26.36 6.85 -8.11
N ARG A 52 -25.91 6.38 -9.29
CA ARG A 52 -25.63 4.95 -9.50
C ARG A 52 -24.31 4.53 -8.86
N VAL A 53 -23.30 5.38 -8.92
CA VAL A 53 -22.00 5.12 -8.28
C VAL A 53 -22.20 4.97 -6.76
N PHE A 54 -22.89 5.93 -6.14
CA PHE A 54 -23.13 5.92 -4.70
C PHE A 54 -24.21 4.92 -4.26
N GLY A 55 -25.15 4.57 -5.14
CA GLY A 55 -26.13 3.51 -4.90
C GLY A 55 -25.54 2.10 -4.97
N ALA A 56 -24.39 1.90 -5.61
CA ALA A 56 -23.73 0.59 -5.75
C ALA A 56 -22.19 0.71 -5.61
N PRO A 57 -21.67 1.12 -4.43
CA PRO A 57 -20.25 1.41 -4.23
C PRO A 57 -19.33 0.18 -4.35
N ALA A 58 -19.88 -1.03 -4.19
CA ALA A 58 -19.12 -2.27 -4.40
C ALA A 58 -18.90 -2.59 -5.90
N PHE A 59 -19.75 -2.05 -6.78
CA PHE A 59 -19.74 -2.32 -8.21
C PHE A 59 -18.91 -1.29 -8.98
N TYR A 60 -19.07 -0.01 -8.64
CA TYR A 60 -18.34 1.09 -9.27
C TYR A 60 -17.13 1.49 -8.45
N LYS A 61 -15.95 1.47 -9.08
CA LYS A 61 -14.68 1.89 -8.48
C LYS A 61 -14.26 3.23 -9.05
N LEU A 62 -13.97 4.18 -8.17
CA LEU A 62 -13.51 5.51 -8.56
C LEU A 62 -12.02 5.50 -8.86
N TYR A 63 -11.61 6.28 -9.86
CA TYR A 63 -10.20 6.56 -10.08
C TYR A 63 -9.69 7.53 -9.02
N LYS A 64 -8.46 7.29 -8.60
CA LYS A 64 -7.73 8.20 -7.72
C LYS A 64 -6.96 9.21 -8.56
N THR A 65 -6.85 10.45 -8.12
CA THR A 65 -5.99 11.45 -8.78
C THR A 65 -4.53 11.01 -8.71
N LYS A 66 -3.67 11.64 -9.50
CA LYS A 66 -2.24 11.38 -9.45
C LYS A 66 -1.68 11.68 -8.05
N GLU A 67 -2.15 12.75 -7.42
CA GLU A 67 -1.83 13.11 -6.05
C GLU A 67 -2.29 12.01 -5.08
N GLU A 68 -3.54 11.57 -5.16
CA GLU A 68 -4.07 10.50 -4.31
C GLU A 68 -3.33 9.17 -4.52
N LEU A 69 -2.90 8.86 -5.75
CA LEU A 69 -2.06 7.69 -6.05
C LEU A 69 -0.65 7.82 -5.48
N THR A 70 -0.08 9.04 -5.49
CA THR A 70 1.17 9.31 -4.78
C THR A 70 0.97 9.28 -3.26
N GLU A 71 -0.21 9.61 -2.75
CA GLU A 71 -0.61 9.49 -1.34
C GLU A 71 -0.93 8.05 -0.91
N VAL A 72 -1.11 7.10 -1.85
CA VAL A 72 -1.08 5.66 -1.56
C VAL A 72 0.34 5.14 -1.33
N ILE A 73 1.38 5.97 -1.51
CA ILE A 73 2.56 5.89 -0.64
C ILE A 73 2.14 6.62 0.64
N PRO A 74 1.77 5.93 1.73
CA PRO A 74 1.30 6.62 2.92
C PRO A 74 2.48 7.43 3.49
N SER A 75 2.43 8.73 3.24
CA SER A 75 3.42 9.69 3.72
C SER A 75 2.82 11.09 3.66
N LYS A 76 2.16 11.46 4.77
CA LYS A 76 2.23 12.80 5.40
C LYS A 76 1.48 12.84 6.74
N ASN A 77 1.71 11.84 7.59
CA ASN A 77 1.49 11.95 9.02
C ASN A 77 2.61 11.20 9.74
N THR A 78 3.79 11.77 9.70
CA THR A 78 4.89 11.33 10.55
C THR A 78 5.49 12.57 11.17
N ASN A 79 5.37 12.67 12.49
CA ASN A 79 6.49 13.16 13.29
C ASN A 79 7.75 12.51 12.71
N ASN A 80 8.82 13.28 12.52
CA ASN A 80 10.05 12.94 11.77
C ASN A 80 10.80 11.70 12.29
N ILE A 81 10.22 10.51 12.15
CA ILE A 81 10.89 9.26 12.53
C ILE A 81 11.75 8.84 11.34
N ILE A 82 13.06 9.04 11.47
CA ILE A 82 14.07 8.54 10.54
C ILE A 82 14.88 7.49 11.30
N LEU A 83 14.82 6.24 10.84
CA LEU A 83 15.56 5.11 11.39
C LEU A 83 16.91 5.04 10.68
N GLU A 84 17.97 5.38 11.39
CA GLU A 84 19.33 5.52 10.89
C GLU A 84 20.16 4.25 11.08
N ASN A 85 19.77 3.37 12.00
CA ASN A 85 20.50 2.13 12.27
C ASN A 85 19.61 0.88 12.32
N GLY A 86 20.26 -0.29 12.26
CA GLY A 86 19.58 -1.58 12.22
C GLY A 86 18.79 -1.89 13.50
N SER A 87 19.24 -1.44 14.66
CA SER A 87 18.55 -1.66 15.94
C SER A 87 17.23 -0.89 16.00
N GLN A 88 17.23 0.38 15.60
CA GLN A 88 16.02 1.18 15.47
C GLN A 88 15.00 0.55 14.51
N VAL A 89 15.48 -0.05 13.42
CA VAL A 89 14.61 -0.79 12.50
C VAL A 89 14.01 -2.03 13.19
N VAL A 90 14.80 -2.78 13.97
CA VAL A 90 14.30 -3.93 14.73
C VAL A 90 13.23 -3.51 15.73
N ASP A 91 13.46 -2.45 16.50
CA ASP A 91 12.52 -1.94 17.49
C ASP A 91 11.23 -1.44 16.84
N PHE A 92 11.35 -0.74 15.70
CA PHE A 92 10.22 -0.29 14.91
C PHE A 92 9.40 -1.46 14.33
N ILE A 93 10.09 -2.50 13.85
CA ILE A 93 9.45 -3.73 13.38
C ILE A 93 8.69 -4.39 14.52
N ASN A 94 9.31 -4.58 15.68
CA ASN A 94 8.66 -5.19 16.85
C ASN A 94 7.51 -4.32 17.38
N TYR A 95 7.59 -3.01 17.27
CA TYR A 95 6.50 -2.10 17.59
C TYR A 95 5.31 -2.28 16.64
N ILE A 96 5.53 -2.41 15.34
CA ILE A 96 4.44 -2.54 14.36
C ILE A 96 3.87 -3.96 14.27
N PHE A 97 4.74 -4.96 14.31
CA PHE A 97 4.42 -6.35 14.00
C PHE A 97 4.59 -7.22 15.24
N ARG A 98 3.48 -7.72 15.76
CA ARG A 98 3.45 -8.62 16.92
C ARG A 98 3.14 -10.07 16.50
N PRO A 99 3.79 -11.07 17.10
CA PRO A 99 3.47 -12.47 16.90
C PRO A 99 2.00 -12.78 17.19
N LYS A 100 1.42 -13.72 16.46
CA LYS A 100 0.04 -14.17 16.72
C LYS A 100 -0.10 -14.88 18.06
N GLU A 101 0.98 -15.50 18.55
CA GLU A 101 0.98 -16.24 19.81
C GLU A 101 0.79 -15.33 21.04
N GLU A 102 1.05 -14.03 20.92
CA GLU A 102 0.79 -13.06 21.99
C GLU A 102 -0.71 -12.79 22.06
N CYS A 103 -1.32 -13.00 23.24
CA CYS A 103 -2.72 -12.66 23.47
C CYS A 103 -2.86 -11.13 23.49
N PHE A 104 -3.01 -10.56 22.29
CA PHE A 104 -2.88 -9.14 22.07
C PHE A 104 -4.26 -8.47 22.18
N SER A 105 -4.49 -7.80 23.31
CA SER A 105 -5.79 -7.18 23.64
C SER A 105 -5.93 -5.74 23.15
N ASP A 106 -4.89 -5.18 22.53
CA ASP A 106 -4.88 -3.78 22.18
C ASP A 106 -5.57 -3.55 20.82
N PRO A 107 -6.67 -2.76 20.80
CA PRO A 107 -7.53 -2.58 19.63
C PRO A 107 -6.86 -1.81 18.49
N ARG A 108 -5.67 -1.25 18.72
CA ARG A 108 -4.88 -0.60 17.67
C ARG A 108 -4.27 -1.60 16.69
N TYR A 109 -4.23 -2.88 17.04
CA TYR A 109 -3.64 -3.93 16.20
C TYR A 109 -4.72 -4.81 15.58
N GLN A 110 -4.46 -5.24 14.36
CA GLN A 110 -5.35 -6.11 13.59
C GLN A 110 -4.59 -7.34 13.10
N LEU A 111 -5.22 -8.51 13.19
CA LEU A 111 -4.63 -9.75 12.69
C LEU A 111 -4.66 -9.75 11.15
N LEU A 112 -3.47 -9.65 10.53
CA LEU A 112 -3.32 -9.61 9.07
C LEU A 112 -2.30 -10.65 8.60
N SER A 113 -2.45 -11.08 7.35
CA SER A 113 -1.44 -11.88 6.65
C SER A 113 -0.43 -10.94 5.99
N VAL A 114 0.80 -10.93 6.50
CA VAL A 114 1.86 -10.00 6.09
C VAL A 114 2.95 -10.75 5.33
N TYR A 115 3.37 -10.22 4.18
CA TYR A 115 4.52 -10.72 3.43
C TYR A 115 5.78 -9.90 3.76
N ASP A 116 6.97 -10.51 3.64
CA ASP A 116 8.25 -9.82 3.86
C ASP A 116 8.40 -8.55 2.99
N LYS A 117 7.81 -8.56 1.78
CA LYS A 117 7.78 -7.39 0.89
C LYS A 117 6.96 -6.22 1.46
N ASP A 118 5.91 -6.50 2.23
CA ASP A 118 5.05 -5.47 2.81
C ASP A 118 5.76 -4.82 4.00
N ILE A 119 6.44 -5.63 4.82
CA ILE A 119 7.31 -5.16 5.90
C ILE A 119 8.39 -4.22 5.34
N LEU A 120 9.10 -4.65 4.28
CA LEU A 120 10.11 -3.83 3.62
C LEU A 120 9.51 -2.51 3.08
N SER A 121 8.33 -2.56 2.47
CA SER A 121 7.66 -1.37 1.94
C SER A 121 7.29 -0.35 3.03
N ILE A 122 7.05 -0.81 4.27
CA ILE A 122 6.82 0.06 5.41
C ILE A 122 8.15 0.67 5.85
N ILE A 123 9.20 -0.14 6.01
CA ILE A 123 10.52 0.32 6.46
C ILE A 123 11.12 1.36 5.52
N TRP A 124 10.97 1.22 4.21
CA TRP A 124 11.45 2.23 3.24
C TRP A 124 10.84 3.62 3.43
N LYS A 125 9.72 3.75 4.12
CA LYS A 125 9.12 5.06 4.44
C LYS A 125 9.83 5.77 5.58
N TYR A 126 10.55 5.02 6.41
CA TYR A 126 11.16 5.50 7.64
C TYR A 126 12.68 5.29 7.64
N SER A 127 13.28 4.64 6.63
CA SER A 127 14.70 4.33 6.61
C SER A 127 15.26 4.19 5.20
N HIS A 128 16.48 4.70 5.01
CA HIS A 128 17.28 4.54 3.78
C HIS A 128 18.22 3.33 3.81
N ILE A 129 18.30 2.60 4.93
CA ILE A 129 19.25 1.49 5.14
C ILE A 129 19.08 0.37 4.10
N PHE A 130 17.88 0.24 3.55
CA PHE A 130 17.50 -0.83 2.63
C PHE A 130 17.28 -0.37 1.18
N ASP A 131 17.59 0.87 0.80
CA ASP A 131 17.29 1.41 -0.54
C ASP A 131 17.94 0.60 -1.68
N LYS A 132 19.09 -0.02 -1.39
CA LYS A 132 19.82 -0.88 -2.34
C LYS A 132 19.56 -2.38 -2.13
N LYS A 133 18.73 -2.77 -1.15
CA LYS A 133 18.48 -4.18 -0.84
C LYS A 133 17.24 -4.68 -1.57
N THR A 134 17.35 -5.87 -2.14
CA THR A 134 16.20 -6.59 -2.68
C THR A 134 15.33 -7.16 -1.56
N PRO A 135 14.05 -7.50 -1.81
CA PRO A 135 13.21 -8.20 -0.83
C PRO A 135 13.85 -9.47 -0.27
N LEU A 136 14.63 -10.18 -1.08
CA LEU A 136 15.39 -11.36 -0.64
C LEU A 136 16.50 -10.98 0.35
N GLY A 137 17.28 -9.94 0.05
CA GLY A 137 18.33 -9.44 0.94
C GLY A 137 17.77 -8.85 2.24
N PHE A 138 16.59 -8.25 2.20
CA PHE A 138 15.86 -7.84 3.40
C PHE A 138 15.40 -9.05 4.22
N SER A 139 14.76 -10.05 3.61
CA SER A 139 14.33 -11.27 4.29
C SER A 139 15.50 -11.98 4.97
N GLN A 140 16.67 -12.08 4.32
CA GLN A 140 17.88 -12.63 4.93
C GLN A 140 18.35 -11.82 6.14
N TRP A 141 18.37 -10.48 6.03
CA TRP A 141 18.73 -9.61 7.14
C TRP A 141 17.74 -9.73 8.30
N LEU A 142 16.44 -9.78 8.01
CA LEU A 142 15.38 -9.95 9.01
C LEU A 142 15.59 -11.24 9.78
N ASN A 143 15.82 -12.37 9.08
CA ASN A 143 16.10 -13.68 9.68
C ASN A 143 17.39 -13.72 10.50
N SER A 144 18.34 -12.82 10.24
CA SER A 144 19.56 -12.71 11.05
C SER A 144 19.36 -11.79 12.27
N GLN A 145 18.24 -11.06 12.36
CA GLN A 145 17.89 -10.26 13.53
C GLN A 145 17.02 -11.07 14.49
N LYS A 146 17.11 -10.76 15.78
CA LYS A 146 16.22 -11.29 16.82
C LYS A 146 14.90 -10.51 16.86
N VAL A 147 14.17 -10.45 15.74
CA VAL A 147 12.86 -9.79 15.68
C VAL A 147 11.75 -10.75 16.12
N ASP A 148 10.78 -10.24 16.87
CA ASP A 148 9.78 -11.07 17.54
C ASP A 148 8.90 -11.80 16.52
N LEU A 149 8.57 -11.14 15.39
CA LEU A 149 7.73 -11.72 14.33
C LEU A 149 8.27 -13.02 13.71
N ILE A 150 9.55 -13.36 13.91
CA ILE A 150 10.13 -14.62 13.42
C ILE A 150 9.69 -15.82 14.27
N SER A 151 9.23 -15.61 15.51
CA SER A 151 8.70 -16.68 16.35
C SER A 151 7.49 -17.35 15.72
N THR A 152 6.69 -16.60 14.95
CA THR A 152 5.53 -17.12 14.23
C THR A 152 5.96 -17.80 12.92
N GLU A 153 5.61 -19.08 12.78
CA GLU A 153 5.95 -19.84 11.58
C GLU A 153 5.28 -19.25 10.31
N PRO A 154 6.03 -19.08 9.20
CA PRO A 154 5.46 -18.57 7.97
C PRO A 154 4.66 -19.62 7.22
N GLU A 155 3.46 -19.24 6.78
CA GLU A 155 2.69 -19.94 5.78
C GLU A 155 3.38 -19.84 4.42
N ARG A 156 3.49 -20.97 3.72
CA ARG A 156 4.08 -21.04 2.37
C ARG A 156 2.98 -21.27 1.35
N LYS A 157 2.87 -20.39 0.35
CA LYS A 157 2.01 -20.60 -0.83
C LYS A 157 2.84 -20.54 -2.10
N SER A 158 2.73 -21.56 -2.93
CA SER A 158 3.29 -21.54 -4.29
C SER A 158 2.20 -21.13 -5.27
N ILE A 159 2.49 -20.08 -6.05
CA ILE A 159 1.62 -19.63 -7.13
C ILE A 159 2.37 -19.83 -8.44
N LYS A 160 1.76 -20.57 -9.37
CA LYS A 160 2.27 -20.67 -10.75
C LYS A 160 1.81 -19.46 -11.54
N VAL A 161 2.75 -18.60 -11.93
CA VAL A 161 2.47 -17.49 -12.84
C VAL A 161 3.39 -17.62 -14.05
N LYS A 162 2.81 -17.82 -15.24
CA LYS A 162 3.53 -17.89 -16.53
C LYS A 162 4.81 -18.75 -16.44
N GLU A 163 4.62 -20.02 -16.09
CA GLU A 163 5.68 -21.06 -15.97
C GLU A 163 6.72 -20.86 -14.85
N LYS A 164 6.70 -19.74 -14.12
CA LYS A 164 7.52 -19.55 -12.91
C LYS A 164 6.71 -19.82 -11.65
N GLU A 165 7.24 -20.69 -10.81
CA GLU A 165 6.70 -20.92 -9.47
C GLU A 165 7.18 -19.80 -8.53
N ILE A 166 6.25 -18.94 -8.12
CA ILE A 166 6.52 -17.90 -7.12
C ILE A 166 6.17 -18.50 -5.75
N LYS A 167 7.18 -18.68 -4.91
CA LYS A 167 7.02 -19.12 -3.52
C LYS A 167 6.86 -17.88 -2.64
N LEU A 168 5.64 -17.66 -2.16
CA LEU A 168 5.34 -16.58 -1.22
C LEU A 168 5.38 -17.13 0.21
N ARG A 169 6.01 -16.36 1.09
CA ARG A 169 5.98 -16.58 2.54
C ARG A 169 5.18 -15.45 3.18
N SER A 170 4.12 -15.80 3.88
CA SER A 170 3.32 -14.88 4.68
C SER A 170 3.30 -15.33 6.13
N ARG A 171 3.17 -14.39 7.07
CA ARG A 171 2.93 -14.68 8.48
C ARG A 171 1.60 -14.05 8.90
N GLN A 172 0.86 -14.74 9.75
CA GLN A 172 -0.26 -14.10 10.44
C GLN A 172 0.31 -13.33 11.63
N LEU A 173 0.20 -12.01 11.60
CA LEU A 173 0.76 -11.12 12.61
C LEU A 173 -0.31 -10.12 13.05
N TYR A 174 -0.24 -9.69 14.31
CA TYR A 174 -0.95 -8.51 14.75
C TYR A 174 -0.19 -7.28 14.25
N VAL A 175 -0.85 -6.47 13.41
CA VAL A 175 -0.26 -5.30 12.76
C VAL A 175 -0.89 -4.05 13.32
N LEU A 176 -0.07 -3.11 13.79
CA LEU A 176 -0.52 -1.80 14.25
C LEU A 176 -1.17 -1.01 13.11
N ASP A 177 -2.27 -0.33 13.39
CA ASP A 177 -2.89 0.60 12.44
C ASP A 177 -1.90 1.73 12.09
N ASN A 178 -1.75 2.00 10.78
CA ASN A 178 -0.74 2.91 10.23
C ASN A 178 -0.81 4.33 10.81
N LYS A 179 -1.99 4.77 11.29
CA LYS A 179 -2.19 6.07 11.94
C LYS A 179 -1.40 6.22 13.24
N TYR A 180 -0.89 5.12 13.81
CA TYR A 180 -0.09 5.10 15.03
C TYR A 180 1.41 4.92 14.79
N TYR A 181 1.87 4.76 13.54
CA TYR A 181 3.30 4.58 13.24
C TYR A 181 4.13 5.81 13.68
N GLY A 182 3.58 7.01 13.52
CA GLY A 182 4.21 8.27 13.93
C GLY A 182 4.30 8.50 15.46
N LYS A 183 3.85 7.53 16.27
CA LYS A 183 3.97 7.55 17.74
C LYS A 183 5.10 6.65 18.26
N PHE A 184 5.89 6.06 17.36
CA PHE A 184 7.05 5.30 17.79
C PHE A 184 8.12 6.26 18.34
N GLU A 185 8.59 5.98 19.54
CA GLU A 185 9.67 6.71 20.19
C GLU A 185 10.94 5.87 20.07
N VAL A 186 12.01 6.47 19.56
CA VAL A 186 13.33 5.84 19.51
C VAL A 186 13.86 5.82 20.93
N GLY A 187 14.11 4.62 21.49
CA GLY A 187 14.80 4.50 22.77
C GLY A 187 16.25 4.94 22.64
N ASP A 188 16.72 5.77 23.58
CA ASP A 188 18.12 6.20 23.73
C ASP A 188 19.07 5.04 24.08
#